data_AF-A0A2N0NS69-F1
#
_entry.id   AF-A0A2N0NS69-F1
#
_cell.length_a   1.000
_cell.length_b   1.000
_cell.length_c   1.000
_cell.angle_alpha   90.00
_cell.angle_beta   90.00
_cell.angle_gamma   90.00
#
_symmetry.space_group_name_H-M   'P 1'
#
loop_
_entity.id
_entity.type
_entity.pdbx_description
1 polymer ?
#
loop_
_entity_poly.entity_id
_entity_poly.type
_entity_poly.pdbx_seq_one_letter_code
_entity_poly.pdbx_strand_id
1 'polypeptide(L)'
;MDNSPVTMLSTIHQINGDENRIAKVCRRPRETNSAIINSYLILKKSNANVSYKEFRTKLVWDLIKAELEEEEQHIHTRSQVDELTNQFKFIQIDSFKKQQYVTVSFELSLVRLSPDGHLPKWRETRSSCIWGKYLAKKNQEKTSKNLSQSQLYCVKCNLVLCCNKKRSCFKDYHTQKENDN
;
A
#
# COMPACT_ATOMS: atom_id res chain seq x y z
N MET A 1 -35.21 23.19 -1.25
CA MET A 1 -34.15 22.22 -0.92
C MET A 1 -34.87 20.90 -0.78
N ASP A 2 -34.95 20.17 -1.87
CA ASP A 2 -35.82 19.00 -2.02
C ASP A 2 -35.10 17.77 -1.47
N ASN A 3 -35.58 17.25 -0.34
CA ASN A 3 -35.08 16.01 0.23
C ASN A 3 -35.81 14.84 -0.42
N SER A 4 -35.36 14.44 -1.61
CA SER A 4 -35.84 13.22 -2.26
C SER A 4 -35.53 12.00 -1.39
N PRO A 5 -36.51 11.09 -1.16
CA PRO A 5 -36.31 9.94 -0.29
C PRO A 5 -35.32 8.95 -0.93
N VAL A 6 -34.30 8.57 -0.16
CA VAL A 6 -33.29 7.57 -0.57
C VAL A 6 -33.72 6.19 -0.05
N THR A 7 -33.94 5.25 -0.96
CA THR A 7 -34.26 3.87 -0.63
C THR A 7 -33.01 3.14 -0.17
N MET A 8 -32.91 2.84 1.13
CA MET A 8 -31.82 2.07 1.71
C MET A 8 -32.33 0.70 2.16
N LEU A 9 -31.71 -0.38 1.66
CA LEU A 9 -31.96 -1.73 2.16
C LEU A 9 -31.37 -1.86 3.56
N SER A 10 -32.22 -1.98 4.59
CA SER A 10 -31.80 -2.17 5.98
C SER A 10 -32.20 -3.55 6.49
N THR A 11 -31.31 -4.23 7.19
CA THR A 11 -31.57 -5.53 7.82
C THR A 11 -31.60 -5.35 9.35
N ILE A 12 -32.63 -5.90 10.02
CA ILE A 12 -32.74 -5.86 11.49
C ILE A 12 -31.87 -6.99 12.06
N HIS A 13 -30.97 -6.66 12.99
CA HIS A 13 -30.00 -7.62 13.54
C HIS A 13 -30.35 -8.13 14.94
N GLN A 14 -31.25 -7.46 15.67
CA GLN A 14 -31.68 -7.87 17.00
C GLN A 14 -33.07 -7.29 17.30
N ILE A 15 -33.96 -8.13 17.84
CA ILE A 15 -35.23 -7.72 18.43
C ILE A 15 -35.15 -8.18 19.88
N ASN A 16 -34.85 -7.26 20.80
CA ASN A 16 -34.91 -7.53 22.23
C ASN A 16 -36.35 -7.30 22.69
N GLY A 17 -36.99 -8.34 23.25
CA GLY A 17 -38.40 -8.31 23.63
C GLY A 17 -38.76 -7.41 24.81
N ASP A 18 -37.76 -6.95 25.58
CA ASP A 18 -37.99 -6.23 26.84
C ASP A 18 -37.87 -4.70 26.72
N GLU A 19 -37.50 -4.18 25.55
CA GLU A 19 -37.40 -2.74 25.32
C GLU A 19 -38.10 -2.35 24.01
N ASN A 20 -39.12 -1.48 24.10
CA ASN A 20 -39.80 -0.85 22.95
C ASN A 20 -38.91 0.18 22.22
N ARG A 21 -37.63 -0.12 22.00
CA ARG A 21 -36.66 0.75 21.33
C ARG A 21 -35.84 -0.04 20.33
N ILE A 22 -36.07 0.22 19.05
CA ILE A 22 -35.26 -0.33 17.96
C ILE A 22 -34.06 0.59 17.75
N ALA A 23 -32.89 0.18 18.25
CA ALA A 23 -31.64 0.89 17.97
C ALA A 23 -31.16 0.57 16.54
N LYS A 24 -31.27 1.54 15.62
CA LYS A 24 -30.69 1.43 14.27
C LYS A 24 -29.20 1.77 14.33
N VAL A 25 -28.34 0.76 14.35
CA VAL A 25 -26.89 0.95 14.24
C VAL A 25 -26.50 1.02 12.76
N CYS A 26 -26.26 2.22 12.24
CA CYS A 26 -25.69 2.41 10.90
C CYS A 26 -24.20 2.02 10.92
N ARG A 27 -23.90 0.74 10.67
CA ARG A 27 -22.53 0.32 10.34
C ARG A 27 -22.35 0.53 8.84
N ARG A 28 -21.28 1.24 8.44
CA ARG A 28 -20.89 1.32 7.02
C ARG A 28 -20.75 -0.11 6.48
N PRO A 29 -21.28 -0.43 5.28
CA PRO A 29 -21.02 -1.72 4.67
C PRO A 29 -19.51 -1.94 4.60
N ARG A 30 -19.02 -3.03 5.18
CA ARG A 30 -17.69 -3.54 4.81
C ARG A 30 -17.86 -4.15 3.43
N GLU A 31 -17.80 -3.30 2.42
CA GLU A 31 -17.63 -3.74 1.04
C GLU A 31 -16.39 -4.62 0.97
N THR A 32 -16.46 -5.73 0.22
CA THR A 32 -15.39 -6.68 -0.16
C THR A 32 -15.25 -8.02 0.55
N ASN A 33 -16.08 -8.44 1.52
CA ASN A 33 -15.93 -9.79 2.11
C ASN A 33 -17.20 -10.65 2.26
N SER A 34 -18.40 -10.14 1.99
CA SER A 34 -19.65 -10.91 2.18
C SER A 34 -19.76 -12.10 1.23
N ALA A 35 -19.46 -11.91 -0.06
CA ALA A 35 -19.58 -12.97 -1.07
C ALA A 35 -18.65 -14.16 -0.79
N ILE A 36 -17.39 -13.90 -0.45
CA ILE A 36 -16.37 -14.93 -0.15
C ILE A 36 -16.72 -15.71 1.14
N ILE A 37 -17.25 -15.00 2.15
CA ILE A 37 -17.68 -15.64 3.39
C ILE A 37 -18.92 -16.50 3.15
N ASN A 38 -19.90 -16.00 2.40
CA ASN A 38 -21.13 -16.73 2.10
C ASN A 38 -20.86 -17.99 1.28
N SER A 39 -20.00 -17.93 0.26
CA SER A 39 -19.61 -19.09 -0.54
C SER A 39 -18.87 -20.14 0.29
N TYR A 40 -17.98 -19.72 1.19
CA TYR A 40 -17.33 -20.63 2.14
C TYR A 40 -18.33 -21.31 3.09
N LEU A 41 -19.31 -20.58 3.62
CA LEU A 41 -20.33 -21.14 4.51
C LEU A 41 -21.22 -22.16 3.79
N ILE A 42 -21.52 -21.94 2.50
CA ILE A 42 -22.23 -22.91 1.66
C ILE A 42 -21.40 -24.19 1.48
N LEU A 43 -20.11 -24.04 1.15
CA LEU A 43 -19.19 -25.18 0.98
C LEU A 43 -19.00 -25.99 2.27
N LYS A 44 -18.95 -25.32 3.42
CA LYS A 44 -18.86 -25.98 4.73
C LYS A 44 -20.12 -26.77 5.05
N LYS A 45 -21.30 -26.28 4.63
CA LYS A 45 -22.57 -27.00 4.78
C LYS A 45 -22.65 -28.25 3.90
N SER A 46 -21.96 -28.28 2.76
CA SER A 46 -21.87 -29.47 1.89
C SER A 46 -20.84 -30.51 2.36
N ASN A 47 -20.51 -30.56 3.67
CA ASN A 47 -19.56 -31.50 4.30
C ASN A 47 -18.11 -31.47 3.79
N ALA A 48 -17.68 -30.41 3.10
CA ALA A 48 -16.28 -30.23 2.75
C ALA A 48 -15.51 -29.70 3.98
N ASN A 49 -14.61 -30.53 4.55
CA ASN A 49 -13.77 -30.13 5.67
C ASN A 49 -12.52 -29.37 5.19
N VAL A 50 -12.76 -28.27 4.46
CA VAL A 50 -11.70 -27.42 3.91
C VAL A 50 -11.53 -26.21 4.81
N SER A 51 -10.29 -25.87 5.15
CA SER A 51 -10.03 -24.67 5.94
C SER A 51 -10.33 -23.40 5.13
N TYR A 52 -10.79 -22.33 5.80
CA TYR A 52 -11.06 -21.06 5.12
C TYR A 52 -9.87 -20.52 4.31
N LYS A 53 -8.65 -20.72 4.83
CA LYS A 53 -7.42 -20.30 4.16
C LYS A 53 -7.22 -21.06 2.85
N GLU A 54 -7.42 -22.36 2.87
CA GLU A 54 -7.28 -23.23 1.70
C GLU A 54 -8.36 -22.94 0.65
N PHE A 55 -9.61 -22.74 1.09
CA PHE A 55 -10.70 -22.30 0.22
C PHE A 55 -10.36 -21.01 -0.52
N ARG A 56 -9.86 -20.00 0.19
CA ARG A 56 -9.49 -18.72 -0.44
C ARG A 56 -8.33 -18.85 -1.40
N THR A 57 -7.30 -19.61 -1.04
CA THR A 57 -6.16 -19.85 -1.93
C THR A 57 -6.61 -20.54 -3.21
N LYS A 58 -7.47 -21.56 -3.09
CA LYS A 58 -8.03 -22.28 -4.24
C LYS A 58 -8.88 -21.36 -5.12
N LEU A 59 -9.78 -20.57 -4.52
CA LEU A 59 -10.61 -19.61 -5.26
C LEU A 59 -9.77 -18.62 -6.08
N VAL A 60 -8.68 -18.10 -5.51
CA VAL A 60 -7.78 -17.17 -6.24
C VAL A 60 -7.11 -17.87 -7.42
N TRP A 61 -6.61 -19.10 -7.23
CA TRP A 61 -6.01 -19.85 -8.32
C TRP A 61 -6.99 -20.22 -9.42
N ASP A 62 -8.23 -20.59 -9.05
CA ASP A 62 -9.27 -20.92 -10.01
C ASP A 62 -9.67 -19.69 -10.85
N LEU A 63 -9.71 -18.49 -10.24
CA LEU A 63 -9.97 -17.24 -10.96
C LEU A 63 -8.83 -16.85 -11.91
N ILE A 64 -7.58 -16.95 -11.44
CA ILE A 64 -6.40 -16.69 -12.28
C ILE A 64 -6.36 -17.67 -13.45
N LYS A 65 -6.65 -18.94 -13.19
CA LYS A 65 -6.67 -19.96 -14.24
C LYS A 65 -7.77 -19.68 -15.26
N ALA A 66 -8.98 -19.31 -14.83
CA ALA A 66 -10.07 -18.98 -15.74
C ALA A 66 -9.68 -17.83 -16.69
N GLU A 67 -8.97 -16.81 -16.18
CA GLU A 67 -8.48 -15.70 -16.99
C GLU A 67 -7.36 -16.13 -17.96
N LEU A 68 -6.41 -16.96 -17.48
CA LEU A 68 -5.34 -17.49 -18.34
C LEU A 68 -5.84 -18.43 -19.44
N GLU A 69 -6.87 -19.24 -19.16
CA GLU A 69 -7.51 -20.13 -20.14
C GLU A 69 -8.32 -19.33 -21.19
N GLU A 70 -8.81 -18.13 -20.85
CA GLU A 70 -9.39 -17.18 -21.81
C GLU A 70 -8.31 -16.48 -22.66
N GLU A 71 -7.13 -16.20 -22.08
CA GLU A 71 -6.00 -15.54 -22.75
C GLU A 71 -5.19 -16.45 -23.69
N GLU A 72 -5.26 -17.79 -23.55
CA GLU A 72 -4.55 -18.73 -24.43
C GLU A 72 -4.95 -18.65 -25.93
N GLN A 73 -6.05 -17.96 -26.27
CA GLN A 73 -6.41 -17.66 -27.67
C GLN A 73 -5.63 -16.49 -28.28
N HIS A 74 -4.95 -15.67 -27.48
CA HIS A 74 -4.18 -14.53 -27.96
C HIS A 74 -2.72 -14.63 -27.50
N ILE A 75 -1.86 -15.07 -28.41
CA ILE A 75 -0.41 -15.08 -28.20
C ILE A 75 0.05 -13.64 -27.94
N HIS A 76 0.23 -13.29 -26.67
CA HIS A 76 0.71 -11.97 -26.28
C HIS A 76 2.17 -11.80 -26.67
N THR A 77 2.39 -11.11 -27.80
CA THR A 77 3.72 -10.62 -28.16
C THR A 77 4.11 -9.49 -27.21
N ARG A 78 5.41 -9.38 -26.92
CA ARG A 78 6.04 -8.40 -25.99
C ARG A 78 5.57 -6.94 -26.20
N SER A 79 5.10 -6.61 -27.40
CA SER A 79 4.48 -5.32 -27.76
C SER A 79 3.17 -5.02 -27.02
N GLN A 80 2.33 -6.03 -26.77
CA GLN A 80 1.03 -5.84 -26.11
C GLN A 80 1.17 -5.63 -24.61
N VAL A 81 2.19 -6.20 -23.97
CA VAL A 81 2.49 -5.94 -22.54
C VAL A 81 2.88 -4.48 -22.31
N ASP A 82 3.66 -3.89 -23.23
CA ASP A 82 3.99 -2.46 -23.20
C ASP A 82 2.75 -1.58 -23.44
N GLU A 83 1.82 -2.01 -24.29
CA GLU A 83 0.58 -1.29 -24.57
C GLU A 83 -0.42 -1.39 -23.41
N LEU A 84 -0.55 -2.56 -22.77
CA LEU A 84 -1.35 -2.77 -21.56
C LEU A 84 -0.77 -2.00 -20.38
N THR A 85 0.55 -2.04 -20.16
CA THR A 85 1.19 -1.23 -19.11
C THR A 85 1.02 0.27 -19.37
N ASN A 86 0.93 0.71 -20.63
CA ASN A 86 0.58 2.07 -20.98
C ASN A 86 -0.91 2.38 -20.74
N GLN A 87 -1.84 1.46 -21.00
CA GLN A 87 -3.27 1.62 -20.66
C GLN A 87 -3.51 1.65 -19.14
N PHE A 88 -2.76 0.85 -18.37
CA PHE A 88 -2.82 0.84 -16.91
C PHE A 88 -2.06 1.99 -16.23
N LYS A 89 -1.40 2.89 -16.97
CA LYS A 89 -0.84 4.15 -16.42
C LYS A 89 -1.91 5.03 -15.76
N PHE A 90 -3.20 4.82 -16.08
CA PHE A 90 -4.31 5.54 -15.48
C PHE A 90 -4.82 4.96 -14.17
N ILE A 91 -4.41 3.74 -13.78
CA ILE A 91 -4.45 3.37 -12.36
C ILE A 91 -3.29 4.14 -11.75
N GLN A 92 -3.58 5.31 -11.18
CA GLN A 92 -2.66 6.02 -10.31
C GLN A 92 -2.37 5.15 -9.08
N ILE A 93 -1.56 4.11 -9.24
CA ILE A 93 -0.73 3.62 -8.15
C ILE A 93 0.13 4.83 -7.85
N ASP A 94 -0.18 5.54 -6.76
CA ASP A 94 0.66 6.60 -6.21
C ASP A 94 2.11 6.14 -6.33
N SER A 95 2.84 6.64 -7.32
CA SER A 95 4.27 6.34 -7.47
C SER A 95 5.01 6.73 -6.18
N PHE A 96 4.43 7.68 -5.44
CA PHE A 96 4.79 8.12 -4.10
C PHE A 96 4.70 7.06 -2.97
N LYS A 97 4.08 5.89 -3.20
CA LYS A 97 4.01 4.78 -2.24
C LYS A 97 5.05 3.68 -2.50
N LYS A 98 5.75 3.68 -3.63
CA LYS A 98 6.90 2.78 -3.79
C LYS A 98 8.04 3.26 -2.88
N GLN A 99 8.38 2.43 -1.90
CA GLN A 99 9.56 2.66 -1.08
C GLN A 99 10.77 2.77 -2.00
N GLN A 100 11.41 3.94 -2.07
CA GLN A 100 12.59 4.12 -2.92
C GLN A 100 13.69 3.16 -2.47
N TYR A 101 14.09 2.30 -3.40
CA TYR A 101 15.17 1.35 -3.19
C TYR A 101 16.50 2.02 -3.57
N VAL A 102 17.43 2.07 -2.62
CA VAL A 102 18.77 2.62 -2.86
C VAL A 102 19.65 1.50 -3.41
N THR A 103 20.14 1.61 -4.64
CA THR A 103 21.14 0.74 -5.27
C THR A 103 22.56 1.31 -5.09
N VAL A 104 23.58 0.62 -5.62
CA VAL A 104 24.98 1.13 -5.62
C VAL A 104 25.12 2.33 -6.57
N SER A 105 24.40 2.31 -7.70
CA SER A 105 24.29 3.39 -8.68
C SER A 105 23.19 4.41 -8.35
N PHE A 106 22.80 4.53 -7.08
CA PHE A 106 21.71 5.43 -6.70
C PHE A 106 22.18 6.87 -6.68
N GLU A 107 21.61 7.69 -7.58
CA GLU A 107 21.86 9.12 -7.63
C GLU A 107 20.91 9.89 -6.72
N LEU A 108 21.45 10.88 -6.00
CA LEU A 108 20.65 11.76 -5.14
C LEU A 108 19.97 12.83 -5.98
N SER A 109 18.65 12.97 -5.83
CA SER A 109 17.89 14.01 -6.54
C SER A 109 18.37 15.42 -6.20
N LEU A 110 18.68 16.23 -7.22
CA LEU A 110 19.11 17.64 -7.09
C LEU A 110 18.08 18.52 -6.38
N VAL A 111 16.80 18.13 -6.41
CA VAL A 111 15.71 18.82 -5.70
C VAL A 111 16.02 18.97 -4.20
N ARG A 112 16.84 18.07 -3.63
CA ARG A 112 17.27 18.13 -2.23
C ARG A 112 18.04 19.39 -1.84
N LEU A 113 18.72 20.03 -2.79
CA LEU A 113 19.56 21.22 -2.53
C LEU A 113 18.79 22.52 -2.76
N SER A 114 17.51 22.43 -3.15
CA SER A 114 16.69 23.61 -3.36
C SER A 114 16.44 24.33 -2.02
N PRO A 115 16.62 25.66 -1.95
CA PRO A 115 16.66 26.38 -0.68
C PRO A 115 15.31 26.46 0.06
N ASP A 116 14.19 26.16 -0.60
CA ASP A 116 12.85 26.37 -0.02
C ASP A 116 11.95 25.12 -0.09
N GLY A 117 11.02 24.97 0.86
CA GLY A 117 9.95 23.96 0.83
C GLY A 117 10.27 22.58 1.43
N HIS A 118 11.46 22.38 2.00
CA HIS A 118 11.81 21.11 2.67
C HIS A 118 11.30 21.08 4.11
N LEU A 119 10.03 20.71 4.29
CA LEU A 119 9.40 20.61 5.61
C LEU A 119 9.35 19.16 6.10
N PRO A 120 9.74 18.90 7.36
CA PRO A 120 9.57 17.60 7.99
C PRO A 120 8.09 17.41 8.36
N LYS A 121 7.52 16.29 7.95
CA LYS A 121 6.18 15.86 8.36
C LYS A 121 6.25 14.48 8.98
N TRP A 122 5.38 14.26 9.96
CA TRP A 122 5.26 12.98 10.64
C TRP A 122 4.26 12.08 9.90
N ARG A 123 4.55 10.78 9.83
CA ARG A 123 3.68 9.75 9.27
C ARG A 123 3.58 8.57 10.24
N GLU A 124 2.41 7.94 10.30
CA GLU A 124 2.17 6.78 11.16
C GLU A 124 3.12 5.61 10.85
N THR A 125 3.31 5.31 9.56
CA THR A 125 4.16 4.21 9.10
C THR A 125 5.65 4.54 9.24
N ARG A 126 6.36 3.73 10.02
CA ARG A 126 7.83 3.74 10.09
C ARG A 126 8.42 3.16 8.81
N SER A 127 9.47 3.79 8.30
CA SER A 127 10.27 3.21 7.21
C SER A 127 11.73 3.57 7.37
N SER A 128 12.60 2.85 6.66
CA SER A 128 14.04 3.03 6.73
C SER A 128 14.47 4.41 6.20
N CYS A 129 15.40 5.07 6.90
CA CYS A 129 16.00 6.29 6.40
C CYS A 129 16.75 6.06 5.06
N ILE A 130 16.40 6.83 4.03
CA ILE A 130 17.04 6.77 2.71
C ILE A 130 18.50 7.25 2.78
N TRP A 131 18.76 8.33 3.52
CA TRP A 131 20.12 8.83 3.69
C TRP A 131 21.04 7.83 4.43
N GLY A 132 20.48 7.11 5.41
CA GLY A 132 21.19 6.04 6.09
C GLY A 132 21.52 4.87 5.16
N LYS A 133 20.57 4.48 4.29
CA LYS A 133 20.78 3.46 3.25
C LYS A 133 21.88 3.87 2.27
N TYR A 134 21.83 5.10 1.80
CA TYR A 134 22.81 5.64 0.85
C TYR A 134 24.23 5.59 1.43
N LEU A 135 24.42 6.06 2.65
CA LEU A 135 25.75 6.06 3.27
C LEU A 135 26.26 4.64 3.59
N ALA A 136 25.40 3.74 4.07
CA ALA A 136 25.79 2.35 4.30
C ALA A 136 26.27 1.68 3.00
N LYS A 137 25.61 1.96 1.87
CA LYS A 137 26.03 1.47 0.56
C LYS A 137 27.31 2.14 0.05
N LYS A 138 27.43 3.46 0.19
CA LYS A 138 28.62 4.23 -0.21
C LYS A 138 29.88 3.79 0.54
N ASN A 139 29.76 3.54 1.85
CA ASN A 139 30.87 3.11 2.70
C ASN A 139 31.15 1.60 2.62
N GLN A 140 30.39 0.83 1.82
CA GLN A 140 30.45 -0.65 1.77
C GLN A 140 30.35 -1.31 3.16
N GLU A 141 29.70 -0.66 4.12
CA GLU A 141 29.54 -1.21 5.46
C GLU A 141 28.64 -2.45 5.37
N LYS A 142 29.11 -3.58 5.92
CA LYS A 142 28.28 -4.80 6.06
C LYS A 142 26.96 -4.38 6.71
N THR A 143 25.85 -4.60 6.01
CA THR A 143 24.49 -4.22 6.42
C THR A 143 24.29 -4.52 7.90
N SER A 144 24.44 -3.51 8.75
CA SER A 144 24.01 -3.63 10.13
C SER A 144 22.49 -3.83 10.06
N LYS A 145 22.01 -4.92 10.66
CA LYS A 145 20.61 -5.37 10.52
C LYS A 145 19.56 -4.32 10.96
N ASN A 146 20.00 -3.21 11.54
CA ASN A 146 19.17 -2.17 12.13
C ASN A 146 19.46 -0.81 11.49
N LEU A 147 19.08 -0.62 10.21
CA LEU A 147 19.02 0.73 9.67
C LEU A 147 17.95 1.53 10.42
N SER A 148 18.32 2.75 10.84
CA SER A 148 17.43 3.68 11.55
C SER A 148 16.11 3.82 10.80
N GLN A 149 15.03 3.30 11.39
CA GLN A 149 13.67 3.53 10.93
C GLN A 149 13.16 4.85 11.51
N SER A 150 12.47 5.64 10.69
CA SER A 150 11.90 6.92 11.11
C SER A 150 10.46 7.09 10.63
N GLN A 151 9.72 7.92 11.36
CA GLN A 151 8.38 8.42 11.03
C GLN A 151 8.44 9.81 10.38
N LEU A 152 9.63 10.41 10.34
CA LEU A 152 9.85 11.73 9.76
C LEU A 152 10.15 11.58 8.27
N TYR A 153 9.43 12.35 7.47
CA TYR A 153 9.66 12.43 6.03
C TYR A 153 9.69 13.88 5.57
N CYS A 154 10.47 14.17 4.52
CA CYS A 154 10.45 15.45 3.84
C CYS A 154 9.30 15.48 2.84
N VAL A 155 8.41 16.46 2.95
CA VAL A 155 7.23 16.57 2.06
C VAL A 155 7.65 16.80 0.61
N LYS A 156 8.64 17.67 0.38
CA LYS A 156 9.09 18.02 -0.97
C LYS A 156 9.90 16.92 -1.64
N CYS A 157 10.78 16.25 -0.90
CA CYS A 157 11.54 15.11 -1.45
C CYS A 157 10.72 13.82 -1.48
N ASN A 158 9.64 13.75 -0.68
CA ASN A 158 8.91 12.52 -0.36
C ASN A 158 9.82 11.38 0.15
N LEU A 159 10.81 11.71 0.98
CA LEU A 159 11.78 10.75 1.51
C LEU A 159 11.75 10.69 3.03
N VAL A 160 11.89 9.48 3.55
CA VAL A 160 12.00 9.23 4.98
C VAL A 160 13.42 9.46 5.43
N LEU A 161 13.59 10.34 6.42
CA LEU A 161 14.88 10.81 6.91
C LEU A 161 14.87 10.74 8.44
N CYS A 162 15.88 10.08 9.02
CA CYS A 162 16.04 10.03 10.47
C CYS A 162 16.44 11.37 11.08
N CYS A 163 15.94 11.64 12.28
CA CYS A 163 16.49 12.67 13.16
C CYS A 163 16.69 12.05 14.55
N ASN A 164 17.94 11.93 14.97
CA ASN A 164 18.34 11.52 16.32
C ASN A 164 19.01 12.71 17.03
N LYS A 165 19.09 12.68 18.37
CA LYS A 165 19.76 13.74 19.15
C LYS A 165 21.21 14.02 18.72
N LYS A 166 21.91 13.00 18.22
CA LYS A 166 23.31 13.10 17.76
C LYS A 166 23.47 13.36 16.26
N ARG A 167 22.44 13.10 15.44
CA ARG A 167 22.55 13.13 13.97
C ARG A 167 21.21 13.42 13.32
N SER A 168 21.18 14.42 12.46
CA SER A 168 20.00 14.78 11.67
C SER A 168 20.21 14.43 10.20
N CYS A 169 19.76 13.23 9.83
CA CYS A 169 19.77 12.77 8.44
C CYS A 169 18.92 13.70 7.56
N PHE A 170 17.90 14.36 8.13
CA PHE A 170 17.12 15.38 7.44
C PHE A 170 17.97 16.58 7.07
N LYS A 171 18.74 17.14 8.00
CA LYS A 171 19.61 18.29 7.70
C LYS A 171 20.69 17.89 6.70
N ASP A 172 21.41 16.81 6.99
CA ASP A 172 22.55 16.34 6.17
C ASP A 172 22.14 16.13 4.70
N TYR A 173 20.98 15.51 4.46
CA TYR A 173 20.46 15.23 3.12
C TYR A 173 20.23 16.49 2.28
N HIS A 174 19.81 17.60 2.91
CA HIS A 174 19.53 18.86 2.21
C HIS A 174 20.73 19.82 2.18
N THR A 175 21.78 19.57 2.99
CA THR A 175 22.94 20.48 3.07
C THR A 175 24.21 19.93 2.46
N GLN A 176 24.43 18.60 2.46
CA GLN A 176 25.68 18.03 1.95
C GLN A 176 25.68 18.04 0.42
N LYS A 177 26.44 18.92 -0.21
CA LYS A 177 26.83 18.74 -1.61
C LYS A 177 27.75 17.52 -1.67
N GLU A 178 27.57 16.65 -2.68
CA GLU A 178 28.57 15.63 -2.91
C GLU A 178 29.87 16.38 -3.21
N ASN A 179 30.87 16.24 -2.35
CA ASN A 179 32.19 16.74 -2.68
C ASN A 179 32.69 15.83 -3.79
N ASP A 180 32.67 16.35 -5.02
CA ASP A 180 33.36 15.76 -6.17
C ASP A 180 34.83 15.65 -5.79
N ASN A 181 35.29 14.41 -5.59
CA ASN A 181 36.70 14.05 -5.55
C ASN A 181 36.96 13.14 -6.74
#